data_AF-A0A8J3C6A6-F1
#
_entry.id   AF-A0A8J3C6A6-F1
#
_cell.length_a   1.000
_cell.length_b   1.000
_cell.length_c   1.000
_cell.angle_alpha   90.00
_cell.angle_beta   90.00
_cell.angle_gamma   90.00
#
_symmetry.space_group_name_H-M   'P 1'
#
loop_
_entity.id
_entity.type
_entity.pdbx_description
1 polymer ?
#
loop_
_entity_poly.entity_id
_entity_poly.type
_entity_poly.pdbx_seq_one_letter_code
_entity_poly.pdbx_strand_id
1 'polypeptide(L)'
;MIGLFAATATGRRSAAVLASHLGPDAVVAEGPVRPALRRLWPRLRAMVFFLAPEDAIRLVGPMLSDRQTDPAVVCVDDAHRYAVVLSSGTASGGNALAQRVGEVLDCVPVTSAAGDAVGSTPLDELVELLDAAVEGDLAQCGIAVLEGAPVRLVNPMRFPLPAMPPNVGEEAEGPEWTVLVEDRIPVEPEQLPEWPGWPVRPASGKLLRLVPRTLVVGIGATGGVSTTAVTSTLSRLQHEHGLDLRAVRSFATVDRKAGERGIVEAVEDHGFWHAETAPPLLRYSAANLSEVDVPNPSAAVREATGTPSVAEAAALLAAREHAGGGRIELIVEKIVGDNVTVAAARVYPRGRLAVVGLGPGPADLRTPRAEAELLRAAAVIGPSRLLGQVRHLIRPGTRAENIIPGAEAAAADRAVALAAAGSSVVLLDTTGVEAHDRVMAAVNRSEQSLTLVTVPGLATEELSGESE
;
A
#
# COMPACT_ATOMS: atom_id res chain seq x y z
N MET A 1 19.03 -19.73 -5.76
CA MET A 1 19.08 -20.52 -7.02
C MET A 1 17.74 -21.20 -7.26
N ILE A 2 17.29 -21.31 -8.52
CA ILE A 2 16.11 -22.09 -8.92
C ILE A 2 16.60 -23.42 -9.51
N GLY A 3 16.22 -24.55 -8.92
CA GLY A 3 16.61 -25.87 -9.42
C GLY A 3 15.55 -26.49 -10.32
N LEU A 4 15.93 -26.95 -11.51
CA LEU A 4 15.02 -27.60 -12.47
C LEU A 4 15.36 -29.08 -12.57
N PHE A 5 14.42 -29.95 -12.20
CA PHE A 5 14.65 -31.39 -12.06
C PHE A 5 13.74 -32.17 -13.00
N ALA A 6 14.32 -33.08 -13.80
CA ALA A 6 13.56 -33.86 -14.77
C ALA A 6 14.05 -35.31 -14.82
N ALA A 7 13.11 -36.26 -14.82
CA ALA A 7 13.41 -37.69 -14.97
C ALA A 7 13.44 -38.11 -16.46
N THR A 8 12.55 -37.54 -17.28
CA THR A 8 12.35 -37.91 -18.69
C THR A 8 13.18 -37.03 -19.63
N ALA A 9 13.38 -37.49 -20.87
CA ALA A 9 14.02 -36.69 -21.90
C ALA A 9 13.16 -35.47 -22.30
N THR A 10 11.83 -35.61 -22.27
CA THR A 10 10.89 -34.52 -22.50
C THR A 10 11.01 -33.46 -21.41
N GLY A 11 10.94 -33.86 -20.13
CA GLY A 11 11.12 -32.94 -19.01
C GLY A 11 12.48 -32.23 -19.04
N ARG A 12 13.56 -32.89 -19.47
CA ARG A 12 14.88 -32.24 -19.62
C ARG A 12 14.89 -31.15 -20.69
N ARG A 13 14.18 -31.33 -21.81
CA ARG A 13 14.03 -30.29 -22.83
C ARG A 13 13.24 -29.11 -22.29
N SER A 14 12.13 -29.37 -21.61
CA SER A 14 11.30 -28.32 -20.99
C SER A 14 12.06 -27.57 -19.90
N ALA A 15 12.87 -28.26 -19.09
CA ALA A 15 13.76 -27.64 -18.12
C ALA A 15 14.80 -26.72 -18.78
N ALA A 16 15.38 -27.13 -19.92
CA ALA A 16 16.34 -26.31 -20.65
C ALA A 16 15.68 -25.04 -21.23
N VAL A 17 14.49 -25.16 -21.82
CA VAL A 17 13.70 -24.02 -22.30
C VAL A 17 13.36 -23.08 -21.14
N LEU A 18 12.89 -23.62 -20.02
CA LEU A 18 12.53 -22.81 -18.86
C LEU A 18 13.77 -22.09 -18.27
N ALA A 19 14.92 -22.77 -18.20
CA ALA A 19 16.16 -22.18 -17.69
C ALA A 19 16.59 -20.93 -18.49
N SER A 20 16.48 -20.96 -19.82
CA SER A 20 16.88 -19.83 -20.66
C SER A 20 16.01 -18.58 -20.45
N HIS A 21 14.77 -18.74 -19.98
CA HIS A 21 13.84 -17.65 -19.73
C HIS A 21 13.87 -17.17 -18.27
N LEU A 22 14.16 -18.06 -17.32
CA LEU A 22 14.22 -17.68 -15.89
C LEU A 22 15.51 -16.93 -15.50
N GLY A 23 16.54 -16.96 -16.36
CA GLY A 23 17.80 -16.24 -16.17
C GLY A 23 18.92 -17.07 -15.52
N PRO A 24 20.07 -16.46 -15.22
CA PRO A 24 21.29 -17.19 -14.80
C PRO A 24 21.17 -17.92 -13.46
N ASP A 25 20.14 -17.60 -12.68
CA ASP A 25 19.84 -18.24 -11.39
C ASP A 25 19.15 -19.60 -11.53
N ALA A 26 18.68 -19.96 -12.72
CA ALA A 26 17.99 -21.22 -13.00
C ALA A 26 18.97 -22.29 -13.50
N VAL A 27 19.03 -23.40 -12.78
CA VAL A 27 20.00 -24.48 -13.03
C VAL A 27 19.26 -25.78 -13.34
N VAL A 28 19.49 -26.32 -14.53
CA VAL A 28 19.04 -27.68 -14.88
C VAL A 28 19.90 -28.69 -14.15
N ALA A 29 19.27 -29.50 -13.30
CA ALA A 29 19.96 -30.47 -12.48
C ALA A 29 20.46 -31.67 -13.31
N GLU A 30 21.77 -31.96 -13.20
CA GLU A 30 22.37 -33.12 -13.85
C GLU A 30 22.22 -34.41 -13.02
N GLY A 31 21.97 -35.50 -13.73
CA GLY A 31 21.90 -36.86 -13.18
C GLY A 31 20.53 -37.23 -12.60
N PRO A 32 20.47 -38.33 -11.82
CA PRO A 32 19.22 -38.77 -11.20
C PRO A 32 18.68 -37.72 -10.22
N VAL A 33 17.35 -37.53 -10.21
CA VAL A 33 16.67 -36.43 -9.49
C VAL A 33 17.00 -36.43 -7.99
N ARG A 34 16.88 -37.55 -7.29
CA ARG A 34 17.07 -37.62 -5.82
C ARG A 34 18.51 -37.25 -5.37
N PRO A 35 19.58 -37.81 -5.97
CA PRO A 35 20.95 -37.36 -5.69
C PRO A 35 21.20 -35.88 -6.01
N ALA A 36 20.69 -35.39 -7.14
CA ALA A 36 20.87 -34.00 -7.54
C ALA A 36 20.14 -33.04 -6.58
N LEU A 37 18.93 -33.41 -6.16
CA LEU A 37 18.12 -32.70 -5.18
C LEU A 37 18.88 -32.53 -3.86
N ARG A 38 19.40 -33.62 -3.29
CA ARG A 38 20.17 -33.59 -2.04
C ARG A 38 21.41 -32.71 -2.11
N ARG A 39 22.10 -32.73 -3.26
CA ARG A 39 23.31 -31.93 -3.49
C ARG A 39 23.00 -30.42 -3.56
N LEU A 40 21.89 -30.05 -4.20
CA LEU A 40 21.55 -28.65 -4.44
C LEU A 40 20.75 -28.02 -3.29
N TRP A 41 20.06 -28.82 -2.48
CA TRP A 41 19.12 -28.37 -1.44
C TRP A 41 19.54 -27.13 -0.64
N PRO A 42 20.76 -27.03 -0.07
CA PRO A 42 21.14 -25.89 0.77
C PRO A 42 21.19 -24.53 0.04
N ARG A 43 21.11 -24.53 -1.29
CA ARG A 43 21.24 -23.34 -2.15
C ARG A 43 19.94 -22.98 -2.87
N LEU A 44 18.92 -23.82 -2.75
CA LEU A 44 17.66 -23.67 -3.47
C LEU A 44 16.79 -22.65 -2.75
N ARG A 45 16.30 -21.68 -3.51
CA ARG A 45 15.20 -20.78 -3.11
C ARG A 45 13.87 -21.20 -3.75
N ALA A 46 13.96 -21.93 -4.86
CA ALA A 46 12.79 -22.47 -5.54
C ALA A 46 13.19 -23.67 -6.43
N MET A 47 12.18 -24.43 -6.85
CA MET A 47 12.32 -25.70 -7.53
C MET A 47 11.21 -25.89 -8.55
N VAL A 48 11.54 -26.41 -9.73
CA VAL A 48 10.56 -26.89 -10.71
C VAL A 48 10.86 -28.34 -11.03
N PHE A 49 9.87 -29.21 -10.85
CA PHE A 49 9.95 -30.64 -11.14
C PHE A 49 9.14 -30.98 -12.39
N PHE A 50 9.78 -31.60 -13.37
CA PHE A 50 9.14 -32.18 -14.56
C PHE A 50 8.90 -33.68 -14.32
N LEU A 51 7.90 -33.96 -13.49
CA LEU A 51 7.43 -35.28 -13.07
C LEU A 51 6.08 -35.15 -12.36
N ALA A 52 5.42 -36.28 -12.10
CA ALA A 52 4.11 -36.29 -11.46
C ALA A 52 4.16 -35.66 -10.04
N PRO A 53 3.13 -34.89 -9.63
CA PRO A 53 3.09 -34.27 -8.30
C PRO A 53 3.35 -35.25 -7.14
N GLU A 54 2.83 -36.48 -7.21
CA GLU A 54 3.02 -37.51 -6.19
C GLU A 54 4.49 -37.93 -6.00
N ASP A 55 5.26 -37.99 -7.08
CA ASP A 55 6.67 -38.32 -7.04
C ASP A 55 7.48 -37.16 -6.45
N ALA A 56 7.13 -35.93 -6.82
CA ALA A 56 7.77 -34.74 -6.28
C ALA A 56 7.54 -34.64 -4.76
N ILE A 57 6.31 -34.85 -4.29
CA ILE A 57 5.97 -34.88 -2.85
C ILE A 57 6.83 -35.90 -2.10
N ARG A 58 6.99 -37.12 -2.64
CA ARG A 58 7.82 -38.17 -2.02
C ARG A 58 9.32 -37.85 -2.03
N LEU A 59 9.77 -36.99 -2.94
CA LEU A 59 11.15 -36.54 -3.02
C LEU A 59 11.44 -35.42 -2.03
N VAL A 60 10.59 -34.40 -1.98
CA VAL A 60 10.80 -33.19 -1.15
C VAL A 60 10.27 -33.32 0.26
N GLY A 61 9.21 -34.11 0.49
CA GLY A 61 8.52 -34.20 1.78
C GLY A 61 9.44 -34.45 2.98
N PRO A 62 10.41 -35.38 2.92
CA PRO A 62 11.36 -35.62 4.02
C PRO A 62 12.37 -34.49 4.27
N MET A 63 12.43 -33.49 3.38
CA MET A 63 13.40 -32.39 3.42
C MET A 63 12.76 -31.04 3.78
N LEU A 64 11.45 -30.90 3.63
CA LEU A 64 10.68 -29.74 4.05
C LEU A 64 10.56 -29.69 5.57
N SER A 65 10.64 -28.50 6.15
CA SER A 65 10.62 -28.26 7.60
C SER A 65 9.81 -27.03 8.00
N ASP A 66 10.01 -25.89 7.33
CA ASP A 66 9.38 -24.62 7.67
C ASP A 66 9.02 -23.84 6.40
N ARG A 67 7.73 -23.52 6.24
CA ARG A 67 7.19 -22.77 5.10
C ARG A 67 7.89 -21.43 4.86
N GLN A 68 8.39 -20.77 5.91
CA GLN A 68 9.04 -19.46 5.81
C GLN A 68 10.50 -19.53 5.36
N THR A 69 11.11 -20.71 5.34
CA THR A 69 12.54 -20.87 4.96
C THR A 69 12.76 -21.92 3.88
N ASP A 70 11.79 -22.82 3.69
CA ASP A 70 11.81 -23.84 2.66
C ASP A 70 11.71 -23.23 1.25
N PRO A 71 12.34 -23.87 0.25
CA PRO A 71 12.23 -23.44 -1.14
C PRO A 71 10.81 -23.65 -1.69
N ALA A 72 10.39 -22.77 -2.58
CA ALA A 72 9.16 -22.96 -3.34
C ALA A 72 9.25 -24.20 -4.25
N VAL A 73 8.16 -24.96 -4.39
CA VAL A 73 8.10 -26.20 -5.17
C VAL A 73 6.95 -26.14 -6.17
N VAL A 74 7.28 -26.20 -7.46
CA VAL A 74 6.32 -26.27 -8.58
C VAL A 74 6.53 -27.57 -9.35
N CYS A 75 5.47 -28.23 -9.76
CA CYS A 75 5.50 -29.41 -10.62
C CYS A 75 4.83 -29.13 -11.96
N VAL A 76 5.45 -29.59 -13.04
CA VAL A 76 4.93 -29.50 -14.40
C VAL A 76 4.75 -30.91 -14.94
N ASP A 77 3.57 -31.22 -15.44
CA ASP A 77 3.35 -32.51 -16.10
C ASP A 77 3.99 -32.55 -17.48
N ASP A 78 4.36 -33.75 -17.95
CA ASP A 78 5.07 -33.94 -19.23
C ASP A 78 4.24 -33.49 -20.47
N ALA A 79 2.93 -33.29 -20.32
CA ALA A 79 2.06 -32.76 -21.37
C ALA A 79 1.83 -31.25 -21.30
N HIS A 80 2.53 -30.54 -20.39
CA HIS A 80 2.43 -29.09 -20.18
C HIS A 80 0.99 -28.61 -19.97
N ARG A 81 0.16 -29.40 -19.29
CA ARG A 81 -1.22 -28.99 -18.99
C ARG A 81 -1.26 -28.09 -17.77
N TYR A 82 -0.46 -28.41 -16.75
CA TYR A 82 -0.51 -27.75 -15.45
C TYR A 82 0.87 -27.47 -14.87
N ALA A 83 1.03 -26.27 -14.28
CA ALA A 83 2.11 -25.93 -13.36
C ALA A 83 1.54 -25.87 -11.93
N VAL A 84 1.65 -26.97 -11.20
CA VAL A 84 1.04 -27.15 -9.88
C VAL A 84 1.99 -26.71 -8.77
N VAL A 85 1.56 -25.75 -7.94
CA VAL A 85 2.29 -25.35 -6.74
C VAL A 85 2.08 -26.41 -5.65
N LEU A 86 3.18 -27.00 -5.18
CA LEU A 86 3.17 -27.96 -4.07
C LEU A 86 3.57 -27.33 -2.73
N SER A 87 4.44 -26.31 -2.78
CA SER A 87 4.85 -25.52 -1.63
C SER A 87 5.17 -24.11 -2.09
N SER A 88 4.62 -23.10 -1.41
CA SER A 88 4.81 -21.70 -1.78
C SER A 88 6.19 -21.15 -1.37
N GLY A 89 6.86 -21.78 -0.38
CA GLY A 89 8.13 -21.30 0.20
C GLY A 89 8.03 -19.92 0.88
N THR A 90 9.17 -19.25 1.03
CA THR A 90 9.25 -17.82 1.42
C THR A 90 8.27 -16.98 0.60
N ALA A 91 7.52 -16.10 1.30
CA ALA A 91 6.53 -15.13 0.80
C ALA A 91 6.30 -15.12 -0.73
N SER A 92 5.11 -15.57 -1.15
CA SER A 92 4.54 -15.55 -2.52
C SER A 92 5.35 -16.19 -3.66
N GLY A 93 6.54 -16.75 -3.41
CA GLY A 93 7.47 -17.22 -4.44
C GLY A 93 6.96 -18.35 -5.33
N GLY A 94 6.22 -19.32 -4.78
CA GLY A 94 5.69 -20.45 -5.53
C GLY A 94 4.62 -20.10 -6.56
N ASN A 95 3.71 -19.17 -6.23
CA ASN A 95 2.65 -18.74 -7.13
C ASN A 95 3.22 -17.92 -8.29
N ALA A 96 4.11 -16.97 -8.00
CA ALA A 96 4.82 -16.20 -9.02
C ALA A 96 5.67 -17.11 -9.93
N LEU A 97 6.31 -18.14 -9.36
CA LEU A 97 7.05 -19.12 -10.15
C LEU A 97 6.11 -19.93 -11.06
N ALA A 98 4.97 -20.40 -10.56
CA ALA A 98 4.01 -21.14 -11.38
C ALA A 98 3.43 -20.30 -12.52
N GLN A 99 3.16 -19.01 -12.29
CA GLN A 99 2.74 -18.07 -13.35
C GLN A 99 3.81 -17.94 -14.42
N ARG A 100 5.07 -17.68 -14.03
CA ARG A 100 6.20 -17.58 -14.98
C ARG A 100 6.44 -18.89 -15.75
N VAL A 101 6.24 -20.03 -15.10
CA VAL A 101 6.33 -21.34 -15.76
C VAL A 101 5.20 -21.49 -16.78
N GLY A 102 3.98 -21.05 -16.44
CA GLY A 102 2.82 -21.02 -17.34
C GLY A 102 3.05 -20.15 -18.57
N GLU A 103 3.58 -18.95 -18.40
CA GLU A 103 3.92 -18.04 -19.50
C GLU A 103 4.94 -18.64 -20.49
N VAL A 104 5.93 -19.39 -19.98
CA VAL A 104 7.02 -19.94 -20.80
C VAL A 104 6.64 -21.25 -21.47
N LEU A 105 5.87 -22.09 -20.79
CA LEU A 105 5.55 -23.45 -21.25
C LEU A 105 4.12 -23.61 -21.76
N ASP A 106 3.34 -22.52 -21.80
CA ASP A 106 1.93 -22.51 -22.22
C ASP A 106 1.06 -23.49 -21.41
N CYS A 107 1.30 -23.55 -20.09
CA CYS A 107 0.58 -24.43 -19.18
C CYS A 107 -0.24 -23.66 -18.15
N VAL A 108 -1.35 -24.24 -17.68
CA VAL A 108 -2.23 -23.58 -16.72
C VAL A 108 -1.61 -23.60 -15.32
N PRO A 109 -1.34 -22.45 -14.68
CA PRO A 109 -0.87 -22.42 -13.30
C PRO A 109 -1.98 -22.91 -12.35
N VAL A 110 -1.67 -23.88 -11.51
CA VAL A 110 -2.56 -24.41 -10.46
C VAL A 110 -1.97 -24.03 -9.12
N THR A 111 -2.44 -22.91 -8.57
CA THR A 111 -1.99 -22.37 -7.29
C THR A 111 -2.84 -22.90 -6.13
N SER A 112 -2.22 -23.14 -4.98
CA SER A 112 -2.93 -23.68 -3.81
C SER A 112 -3.52 -22.55 -2.95
N ALA A 113 -4.84 -22.39 -3.04
CA ALA A 113 -5.56 -21.39 -2.28
C ALA A 113 -5.63 -21.65 -0.75
N ALA A 114 -5.03 -22.71 -0.20
CA ALA A 114 -5.02 -22.91 1.26
C ALA A 114 -3.95 -22.06 1.97
N GLY A 115 -2.87 -21.72 1.25
CA GLY A 115 -1.98 -20.63 1.64
C GLY A 115 -2.53 -19.27 1.24
N ASP A 116 -3.35 -19.20 0.17
CA ASP A 116 -4.03 -17.98 -0.26
C ASP A 116 -5.38 -17.73 0.47
N ALA A 117 -5.85 -18.67 1.30
CA ALA A 117 -6.94 -18.46 2.26
C ALA A 117 -6.42 -17.64 3.45
N VAL A 118 -5.10 -17.64 3.66
CA VAL A 118 -4.34 -16.60 4.37
C VAL A 118 -3.41 -15.89 3.37
N GLY A 119 -3.88 -15.73 2.13
CA GLY A 119 -3.37 -14.76 1.18
C GLY A 119 -3.96 -13.42 1.55
N SER A 120 -3.23 -12.35 1.24
CA SER A 120 -3.57 -10.94 1.47
C SER A 120 -4.95 -10.74 2.11
N THR A 121 -5.01 -10.74 3.44
CA THR A 121 -6.24 -10.46 4.15
C THR A 121 -6.68 -9.04 3.79
N PRO A 122 -7.95 -8.66 4.02
CA PRO A 122 -8.36 -7.26 3.85
C PRO A 122 -7.49 -6.27 4.63
N LEU A 123 -6.79 -6.72 5.67
CA LEU A 123 -5.85 -5.92 6.44
C LEU A 123 -4.46 -5.83 5.80
N ASP A 124 -3.96 -6.88 5.14
CA ASP A 124 -2.70 -6.82 4.37
C ASP A 124 -2.82 -5.82 3.22
N GLU A 125 -3.94 -5.86 2.48
CA GLU A 125 -4.21 -4.89 1.42
C GLU A 125 -4.33 -3.47 1.96
N LEU A 126 -4.86 -3.31 3.17
CA LEU A 126 -4.99 -2.02 3.83
C LEU A 126 -3.62 -1.47 4.22
N VAL A 127 -2.71 -2.31 4.72
CA VAL A 127 -1.31 -1.96 5.02
C VAL A 127 -0.60 -1.47 3.75
N GLU A 128 -0.71 -2.23 2.65
CA GLU A 128 -0.11 -1.86 1.36
C GLU A 128 -0.72 -0.56 0.81
N LEU A 129 -2.05 -0.41 0.85
CA LEU A 129 -2.74 0.77 0.36
C LEU A 129 -2.31 2.05 1.09
N LEU A 130 -2.05 1.94 2.39
CA LEU A 130 -1.69 3.07 3.25
C LEU A 130 -0.18 3.32 3.35
N ASP A 131 0.66 2.42 2.81
CA ASP A 131 2.11 2.39 3.11
C ASP A 131 2.35 2.52 4.62
N ALA A 132 1.61 1.72 5.39
CA ALA A 132 1.57 1.84 6.85
C ALA A 132 2.57 0.90 7.52
N ALA A 133 3.28 1.42 8.53
CA ALA A 133 3.96 0.54 9.47
C ALA A 133 2.94 -0.16 10.38
N VAL A 134 3.28 -1.35 10.87
CA VAL A 134 2.38 -2.18 11.66
C VAL A 134 2.89 -2.32 13.10
N GLU A 135 1.99 -2.21 14.07
CA GLU A 135 2.22 -2.62 15.47
C GLU A 135 1.11 -3.57 15.92
N GLY A 136 1.49 -4.74 16.43
CA GLY A 136 0.57 -5.80 16.81
C GLY A 136 0.67 -7.01 15.87
N ASP A 137 -0.26 -7.94 16.02
CA ASP A 137 -0.26 -9.20 15.28
C ASP A 137 -1.25 -9.13 14.11
N LEU A 138 -0.74 -8.66 12.95
CA LEU A 138 -1.49 -8.53 11.71
C LEU A 138 -2.09 -9.86 11.25
N ALA A 139 -1.31 -10.94 11.36
CA ALA A 139 -1.71 -12.26 10.88
C ALA A 139 -2.91 -12.80 11.68
N GLN A 140 -2.86 -12.72 13.02
CA GLN A 140 -3.97 -13.17 13.86
C GLN A 140 -5.19 -12.27 13.73
N CYS A 141 -5.02 -10.95 13.57
CA CYS A 141 -6.12 -10.04 13.31
C CYS A 141 -6.79 -10.34 11.95
N GLY A 142 -5.98 -10.59 10.91
CA GLY A 142 -6.44 -10.97 9.59
C GLY A 142 -7.22 -12.29 9.58
N ILE A 143 -6.73 -13.30 10.31
CA ILE A 143 -7.47 -14.56 10.51
C ILE A 143 -8.82 -14.30 11.19
N ALA A 144 -8.83 -13.50 12.27
CA ALA A 144 -10.07 -13.17 12.98
C ALA A 144 -11.09 -12.46 12.08
N VAL A 145 -10.63 -11.56 11.19
CA VAL A 145 -11.48 -10.94 10.16
C VAL A 145 -12.08 -12.00 9.24
N LEU A 146 -11.28 -12.94 8.73
CA LEU A 146 -11.74 -14.00 7.82
C LEU A 146 -12.68 -15.01 8.49
N GLU A 147 -12.50 -15.27 9.78
CA GLU A 147 -13.37 -16.14 10.59
C GLU A 147 -14.68 -15.46 11.03
N GLY A 148 -14.85 -14.17 10.71
CA GLY A 148 -16.08 -13.43 11.00
C GLY A 148 -16.14 -12.84 12.42
N ALA A 149 -15.01 -12.80 13.15
CA ALA A 149 -14.95 -12.18 14.47
C ALA A 149 -15.23 -10.67 14.40
N PRO A 150 -15.90 -10.07 15.40
CA PRO A 150 -16.16 -8.63 15.41
C PRO A 150 -14.87 -7.84 15.56
N VAL A 151 -14.59 -6.96 14.61
CA VAL A 151 -13.41 -6.09 14.59
C VAL A 151 -13.84 -4.64 14.49
N ARG A 152 -13.38 -3.83 15.44
CA ARG A 152 -13.59 -2.39 15.41
C ARG A 152 -12.53 -1.72 14.55
N LEU A 153 -12.92 -0.96 13.53
CA LEU A 153 -12.01 -0.14 12.73
C LEU A 153 -12.11 1.32 13.16
N VAL A 154 -10.98 1.95 13.51
CA VAL A 154 -10.90 3.33 13.96
C VAL A 154 -10.02 4.10 12.98
N ASN A 155 -10.65 5.01 12.19
CA ASN A 155 -10.00 5.77 11.12
C ASN A 155 -10.24 7.30 11.28
N PRO A 156 -9.66 7.93 12.31
CA PRO A 156 -9.95 9.32 12.68
C PRO A 156 -9.54 10.33 11.61
N MET A 157 -8.47 10.06 10.87
CA MET A 157 -8.02 10.88 9.74
C MET A 157 -8.83 10.69 8.46
N ARG A 158 -9.79 9.73 8.45
CA ARG A 158 -10.67 9.42 7.31
C ARG A 158 -9.91 9.11 6.03
N PHE A 159 -8.94 8.20 6.12
CA PHE A 159 -8.34 7.63 4.92
C PHE A 159 -9.42 7.00 4.03
N PRO A 160 -9.33 7.13 2.69
CA PRO A 160 -10.29 6.55 1.75
C PRO A 160 -10.09 5.04 1.64
N LEU A 161 -10.55 4.33 2.66
CA LEU A 161 -10.42 2.88 2.77
C LEU A 161 -11.39 2.18 1.81
N PRO A 162 -11.04 0.97 1.32
CA PRO A 162 -11.99 0.12 0.61
C PRO A 162 -13.12 -0.33 1.53
N ALA A 163 -14.18 -0.88 0.92
CA ALA A 163 -15.19 -1.57 1.71
C ALA A 163 -14.56 -2.73 2.49
N MET A 164 -14.91 -2.81 3.77
CA MET A 164 -14.47 -3.88 4.66
C MET A 164 -15.56 -4.95 4.79
N PRO A 165 -15.18 -6.19 5.17
CA PRO A 165 -16.14 -7.25 5.46
C PRO A 165 -17.17 -6.81 6.53
N PRO A 166 -18.39 -7.39 6.55
CA PRO A 166 -19.48 -6.95 7.43
C PRO A 166 -19.17 -6.99 8.94
N ASN A 167 -18.23 -7.84 9.36
CA ASN A 167 -17.76 -7.95 10.74
C ASN A 167 -16.71 -6.90 11.13
N VAL A 168 -16.30 -6.04 10.19
CA VAL A 168 -15.32 -4.97 10.42
C VAL A 168 -16.00 -3.61 10.26
N GLY A 169 -16.07 -2.82 11.33
CA GLY A 169 -16.73 -1.51 11.29
C GLY A 169 -16.44 -0.64 12.49
N GLU A 170 -16.80 0.64 12.41
CA GLU A 170 -16.58 1.61 13.51
C GLU A 170 -17.42 1.28 14.75
N GLU A 171 -18.63 0.74 14.55
CA GLU A 171 -19.63 0.46 15.59
C GLU A 171 -19.66 -1.02 16.01
N ALA A 172 -18.54 -1.75 15.87
CA ALA A 172 -18.49 -3.15 16.27
C ALA A 172 -18.70 -3.33 17.79
N GLU A 173 -19.74 -4.07 18.16
CA GLU A 173 -20.04 -4.43 19.56
C GLU A 173 -19.15 -5.59 20.03
N GLY A 174 -18.59 -5.47 21.25
CA GLY A 174 -17.71 -6.49 21.84
C GLY A 174 -16.54 -6.92 20.94
N PRO A 175 -15.76 -5.98 20.37
CA PRO A 175 -14.75 -6.33 19.37
C PRO A 175 -13.61 -7.15 19.98
N GLU A 176 -13.25 -8.27 19.35
CA GLU A 176 -12.05 -9.04 19.72
C GLU A 176 -10.77 -8.27 19.36
N TRP A 177 -10.84 -7.50 18.28
CA TRP A 177 -9.77 -6.66 17.77
C TRP A 177 -10.23 -5.23 17.54
N THR A 178 -9.36 -4.28 17.84
CA THR A 178 -9.44 -2.91 17.33
C THR A 178 -8.30 -2.69 16.34
N VAL A 179 -8.64 -2.31 15.11
CA VAL A 179 -7.69 -1.82 14.10
C VAL A 179 -7.71 -0.30 14.14
N LEU A 180 -6.57 0.31 14.50
CA LEU A 180 -6.42 1.75 14.63
C LEU A 180 -5.52 2.28 13.51
N VAL A 181 -6.05 3.15 12.64
CA VAL A 181 -5.30 3.83 11.57
C VAL A 181 -4.93 5.24 12.04
N GLU A 182 -3.73 5.41 12.58
CA GLU A 182 -3.35 6.64 13.29
C GLU A 182 -1.83 6.85 13.34
N ASP A 183 -1.39 8.11 13.27
CA ASP A 183 0.03 8.52 13.33
C ASP A 183 0.49 8.91 14.74
N ARG A 184 -0.45 8.97 15.69
CA ARG A 184 -0.18 9.14 17.11
C ARG A 184 -0.15 7.82 17.87
N ILE A 185 0.72 7.76 18.87
CA ILE A 185 0.80 6.64 19.81
C ILE A 185 -0.40 6.70 20.75
N PRO A 186 -1.21 5.63 20.85
CA PRO A 186 -2.36 5.61 21.73
C PRO A 186 -1.93 5.52 23.19
N VAL A 187 -2.60 6.31 24.01
CA VAL A 187 -2.43 6.33 25.46
C VAL A 187 -3.32 5.28 26.12
N GLU A 188 -2.97 4.87 27.33
CA GLU A 188 -3.87 4.06 28.15
C GLU A 188 -5.09 4.90 28.59
N PRO A 189 -6.27 4.28 28.83
CA PRO A 189 -7.47 5.01 29.24
C PRO A 189 -7.29 5.93 30.45
N GLU A 190 -6.43 5.54 31.39
CA GLU A 190 -6.13 6.30 32.60
C GLU A 190 -5.31 7.57 32.34
N GLN A 191 -4.59 7.61 31.20
CA GLN A 191 -3.74 8.72 30.78
C GLN A 191 -4.50 9.77 29.94
N LEU A 192 -5.72 9.45 29.47
CA LEU A 192 -6.54 10.35 28.66
C LEU A 192 -6.78 11.74 29.31
N PRO A 193 -6.94 11.90 30.64
CA PRO A 193 -7.08 13.23 31.25
C PRO A 193 -5.85 14.13 31.06
N GLU A 194 -4.65 13.55 30.96
CA GLU A 194 -3.41 14.29 30.68
C GLU A 194 -3.28 14.63 29.19
N TRP A 195 -3.89 13.84 28.31
CA TRP A 195 -3.76 13.92 26.86
C TRP A 195 -5.14 13.94 26.16
N PRO A 196 -5.95 14.99 26.36
CA PRO A 196 -7.30 15.03 25.80
C PRO A 196 -7.28 15.02 24.27
N GLY A 197 -8.15 14.21 23.67
CA GLY A 197 -8.28 14.07 22.22
C GLY A 197 -7.24 13.18 21.56
N TRP A 198 -6.42 12.47 22.34
CA TRP A 198 -5.48 11.48 21.82
C TRP A 198 -6.16 10.14 21.56
N PRO A 199 -5.61 9.32 20.63
CA PRO A 199 -6.07 7.96 20.46
C PRO A 199 -5.87 7.17 21.76
N VAL A 200 -6.82 6.29 22.08
CA VAL A 200 -6.83 5.55 23.35
C VAL A 200 -6.78 4.05 23.04
N ARG A 201 -5.97 3.32 23.80
CA ARG A 201 -5.93 1.86 23.72
C ARG A 201 -7.29 1.28 24.12
N PRO A 202 -7.75 0.21 23.46
CA PRO A 202 -9.06 -0.35 23.75
C PRO A 202 -9.05 -0.94 25.17
N ALA A 203 -10.11 -0.68 25.94
CA ALA A 203 -10.24 -1.21 27.31
C ALA A 203 -10.35 -2.74 27.37
N SER A 204 -10.71 -3.39 26.25
CA SER A 204 -10.77 -4.83 26.08
C SER A 204 -10.46 -5.22 24.63
N GLY A 205 -10.08 -6.48 24.43
CA GLY A 205 -9.66 -6.99 23.11
C GLY A 205 -8.20 -6.65 22.78
N LYS A 206 -7.78 -7.04 21.58
CA LYS A 206 -6.41 -6.83 21.08
C LYS A 206 -6.36 -5.58 20.19
N LEU A 207 -5.18 -4.95 20.09
CA LEU A 207 -4.96 -3.78 19.25
C LEU A 207 -4.02 -4.13 18.10
N LEU A 208 -4.43 -3.81 16.88
CA LEU A 208 -3.58 -3.71 15.71
C LEU A 208 -3.51 -2.23 15.31
N ARG A 209 -2.31 -1.63 15.27
CA ARG A 209 -2.13 -0.26 14.76
C ARG A 209 -1.54 -0.30 13.37
N LEU A 210 -2.14 0.48 12.48
CA LEU A 210 -1.60 0.82 11.18
C LEU A 210 -1.15 2.29 11.26
N VAL A 211 0.13 2.53 11.06
CA VAL A 211 0.77 3.84 11.18
C VAL A 211 1.11 4.35 9.78
N PRO A 212 0.19 5.07 9.12
CA PRO A 212 0.42 5.62 7.78
C PRO A 212 1.48 6.73 7.80
N ARG A 213 2.21 6.89 6.69
CA ARG A 213 3.23 7.94 6.55
C ARG A 213 2.63 9.31 6.24
N THR A 214 2.20 10.00 7.29
CA THR A 214 1.52 11.31 7.21
C THR A 214 2.42 12.49 7.57
N LEU A 215 3.55 12.25 8.22
CA LEU A 215 4.35 13.31 8.84
C LEU A 215 5.50 13.76 7.95
N VAL A 216 5.71 15.07 7.89
CA VAL A 216 6.88 15.71 7.29
C VAL A 216 7.62 16.45 8.39
N VAL A 217 8.89 16.13 8.59
CA VAL A 217 9.69 16.72 9.66
C VAL A 217 10.75 17.65 9.09
N GLY A 218 10.63 18.93 9.40
CA GLY A 218 11.62 19.93 9.02
C GLY A 218 12.74 20.00 10.05
N ILE A 219 13.98 20.06 9.59
CA ILE A 219 15.19 20.10 10.43
C ILE A 219 16.01 21.33 10.07
N GLY A 220 16.21 22.22 11.04
CA GLY A 220 17.21 23.28 11.00
C GLY A 220 18.36 22.95 11.96
N ALA A 221 19.60 23.24 11.59
CA ALA A 221 20.74 23.05 12.48
C ALA A 221 21.89 24.02 12.19
N THR A 222 22.72 24.27 13.20
CA THR A 222 24.01 24.97 13.02
C THR A 222 25.05 24.04 12.37
N GLY A 223 26.24 24.56 12.04
CA GLY A 223 27.33 23.79 11.40
C GLY A 223 27.97 22.77 12.34
N GLY A 224 28.20 21.54 11.86
CA GLY A 224 28.90 20.51 12.62
C GLY A 224 28.06 19.90 13.73
N VAL A 225 26.74 19.89 13.57
CA VAL A 225 25.82 19.30 14.54
C VAL A 225 26.05 17.79 14.65
N SER A 226 25.94 17.25 15.86
CA SER A 226 26.09 15.81 16.07
C SER A 226 24.80 15.07 15.72
N THR A 227 24.94 13.82 15.25
CA THR A 227 23.84 12.88 15.01
C THR A 227 22.97 12.72 16.26
N THR A 228 23.61 12.58 17.43
CA THR A 228 22.92 12.48 18.72
C THR A 228 22.06 13.71 19.04
N ALA A 229 22.52 14.92 18.72
CA ALA A 229 21.72 16.13 18.93
C ALA A 229 20.48 16.16 18.03
N VAL A 230 20.61 15.71 16.78
CA VAL A 230 19.47 15.60 15.85
C VAL A 230 18.49 14.53 16.33
N THR A 231 18.96 13.31 16.59
CA THR A 231 18.13 12.19 17.04
C THR A 231 17.43 12.47 18.37
N SER A 232 18.12 13.09 19.34
CA SER A 232 17.50 13.46 20.61
C SER A 232 16.44 14.56 20.47
N THR A 233 16.62 15.49 19.53
CA THR A 233 15.61 16.51 19.25
C THR A 233 14.41 15.89 18.52
N LEU A 234 14.63 14.96 17.58
CA LEU A 234 13.57 14.22 16.90
C LEU A 234 12.75 13.35 17.88
N SER A 235 13.40 12.69 18.86
CA SER A 235 12.68 11.86 19.84
C SER A 235 11.69 12.65 20.68
N ARG A 236 11.84 13.97 20.80
CA ARG A 236 10.88 14.83 21.51
C ARG A 236 9.53 14.90 20.81
N LEU A 237 9.47 14.76 19.47
CA LEU A 237 8.21 14.64 18.74
C LEU A 237 7.37 13.46 19.25
N GLN A 238 8.03 12.36 19.63
CA GLN A 238 7.36 11.20 20.20
C GLN A 238 6.99 11.40 21.67
N HIS A 239 7.94 11.83 22.50
CA HIS A 239 7.74 11.86 23.95
C HIS A 239 6.90 13.06 24.44
N GLU A 240 6.98 14.21 23.76
CA GLU A 240 6.27 15.44 24.14
C GLU A 240 4.97 15.63 23.33
N HIS A 241 4.88 15.07 22.13
CA HIS A 241 3.73 15.27 21.22
C HIS A 241 3.08 13.97 20.73
N GLY A 242 3.57 12.80 21.15
CA GLY A 242 2.93 11.50 20.88
C GLY A 242 3.00 11.03 19.46
N LEU A 243 3.83 11.66 18.63
CA LEU A 243 3.94 11.30 17.22
C LEU A 243 4.73 10.01 17.09
N ASP A 244 4.15 9.04 16.40
CA ASP A 244 4.84 7.81 16.05
C ASP A 244 5.84 8.13 14.94
N LEU A 245 7.14 7.99 15.24
CA LEU A 245 8.19 8.34 14.28
C LEU A 245 8.15 7.48 13.01
N ARG A 246 7.50 6.31 13.03
CA ARG A 246 7.26 5.51 11.81
C ARG A 246 6.32 6.20 10.81
N ALA A 247 5.54 7.19 11.24
CA ALA A 247 4.68 7.98 10.36
C ALA A 247 5.46 9.03 9.55
N VAL A 248 6.79 9.17 9.72
CA VAL A 248 7.58 10.11 8.94
C VAL A 248 7.66 9.67 7.48
N ARG A 249 7.00 10.45 6.62
CA ARG A 249 7.03 10.32 5.18
C ARG A 249 8.30 10.89 4.57
N SER A 250 8.76 12.02 5.07
CA SER A 250 9.98 12.69 4.60
C SER A 250 10.53 13.65 5.64
N PHE A 251 11.84 13.89 5.55
CA PHE A 251 12.50 14.98 6.22
C PHE A 251 12.71 16.15 5.26
N ALA A 252 12.85 17.36 5.77
CA ALA A 252 13.09 18.53 4.94
C ALA A 252 14.07 19.51 5.59
N THR A 253 14.96 20.12 4.81
CA THR A 253 15.90 21.15 5.30
C THR A 253 16.24 22.17 4.21
N VAL A 254 17.04 23.17 4.57
CA VAL A 254 17.60 24.14 3.61
C VAL A 254 18.76 23.53 2.83
N ASP A 255 18.89 23.82 1.53
CA ASP A 255 19.85 23.20 0.61
C ASP A 255 21.29 23.16 1.13
N ARG A 256 21.76 24.27 1.71
CA ARG A 256 23.10 24.39 2.32
C ARG A 256 23.36 23.41 3.47
N LYS A 257 22.32 22.76 4.00
CA LYS A 257 22.35 21.78 5.09
C LYS A 257 21.98 20.36 4.67
N ALA A 258 21.63 20.13 3.41
CA ALA A 258 21.28 18.79 2.92
C ALA A 258 22.46 17.80 3.02
N GLY A 259 23.71 18.28 3.00
CA GLY A 259 24.92 17.47 3.20
C GLY A 259 25.52 17.55 4.61
N GLU A 260 24.81 18.12 5.59
CA GLU A 260 25.30 18.17 6.97
C GLU A 260 25.33 16.76 7.57
N ARG A 261 26.52 16.31 7.95
CA ARG A 261 26.76 14.92 8.33
C ARG A 261 25.86 14.44 9.47
N GLY A 262 25.67 15.26 10.51
CA GLY A 262 24.78 14.91 11.62
C GLY A 262 23.30 14.81 11.24
N ILE A 263 22.84 15.52 10.22
CA ILE A 263 21.46 15.39 9.72
C ILE A 263 21.33 14.11 8.88
N VAL A 264 22.26 13.89 7.95
CA VAL A 264 22.24 12.72 7.06
C VAL A 264 22.29 11.42 7.86
N GLU A 265 23.25 11.30 8.78
CA GLU A 265 23.38 10.11 9.64
C GLU A 265 22.13 9.91 10.51
N ALA A 266 21.50 10.99 11.02
CA ALA A 266 20.31 10.85 11.84
C ALA A 266 19.08 10.39 11.05
N VAL A 267 18.96 10.81 9.79
CA VAL A 267 17.91 10.35 8.86
C VAL A 267 18.14 8.88 8.47
N GLU A 268 19.39 8.49 8.24
CA GLU A 268 19.76 7.09 7.98
C GLU A 268 19.49 6.19 9.19
N ASP A 269 19.91 6.62 10.39
CA ASP A 269 19.62 5.93 11.66
C ASP A 269 18.11 5.78 11.86
N HIS A 270 17.35 6.85 11.62
CA HIS A 270 15.89 6.79 11.69
C HIS A 270 15.33 5.72 10.74
N GLY A 271 15.81 5.68 9.50
CA GLY A 271 15.47 4.65 8.52
C GLY A 271 15.70 3.25 9.08
N PHE A 272 16.91 2.98 9.58
CA PHE A 272 17.27 1.68 10.15
C PHE A 272 16.33 1.20 11.25
N TRP A 273 15.86 2.11 12.12
CA TRP A 273 15.02 1.76 13.26
C TRP A 273 13.51 1.72 12.96
N HIS A 274 13.03 2.44 11.95
CA HIS A 274 11.61 2.73 11.77
C HIS A 274 11.03 2.33 10.40
N ALA A 275 11.86 2.01 9.41
CA ALA A 275 11.42 1.66 8.06
C ALA A 275 12.37 0.67 7.36
N GLU A 276 11.91 0.02 6.29
CA GLU A 276 12.81 -0.79 5.44
C GLU A 276 13.80 0.09 4.66
N THR A 277 13.43 1.34 4.41
CA THR A 277 14.23 2.35 3.72
C THR A 277 14.07 3.71 4.40
N ALA A 278 15.17 4.44 4.57
CA ALA A 278 15.16 5.77 5.16
C ALA A 278 14.22 6.73 4.39
N PRO A 279 13.38 7.53 5.08
CA PRO A 279 12.60 8.57 4.44
C PRO A 279 13.51 9.57 3.70
N PRO A 280 13.09 10.10 2.54
CA PRO A 280 13.88 11.05 1.79
C PRO A 280 14.11 12.34 2.59
N LEU A 281 15.33 12.89 2.46
CA LEU A 281 15.66 14.24 2.92
C LEU A 281 15.47 15.25 1.77
N LEU A 282 14.36 15.96 1.79
CA LEU A 282 14.04 17.03 0.84
C LEU A 282 14.84 18.29 1.15
N ARG A 283 15.19 19.02 0.11
CA ARG A 283 16.07 20.19 0.19
C ARG A 283 15.45 21.36 -0.55
N TYR A 284 15.46 22.51 0.10
CA TYR A 284 14.86 23.73 -0.43
C TYR A 284 15.81 24.90 -0.37
N SER A 285 15.73 25.75 -1.39
CA SER A 285 16.47 27.01 -1.39
C SER A 285 15.97 27.93 -0.28
N ALA A 286 16.84 28.81 0.21
CA ALA A 286 16.44 29.82 1.18
C ALA A 286 15.31 30.72 0.64
N ALA A 287 15.31 31.01 -0.67
CA ALA A 287 14.26 31.79 -1.33
C ALA A 287 12.91 31.09 -1.23
N ASN A 288 12.83 29.80 -1.58
CA ASN A 288 11.60 29.02 -1.46
C ASN A 288 11.09 28.99 -0.01
N LEU A 289 11.98 28.78 0.96
CA LEU A 289 11.62 28.76 2.37
C LEU A 289 11.22 30.14 2.91
N SER A 290 11.64 31.23 2.27
CA SER A 290 11.30 32.60 2.69
C SER A 290 9.89 33.02 2.32
N GLU A 291 9.29 32.35 1.32
CA GLU A 291 7.92 32.58 0.87
C GLU A 291 6.87 31.85 1.73
N VAL A 292 7.32 30.99 2.65
CA VAL A 292 6.43 30.22 3.53
C VAL A 292 6.10 31.03 4.77
N ASP A 293 4.82 31.28 4.98
CA ASP A 293 4.32 31.83 6.24
C ASP A 293 4.53 30.83 7.37
N VAL A 294 5.24 31.26 8.41
CA VAL A 294 5.61 30.45 9.57
C VAL A 294 5.18 31.15 10.87
N PRO A 295 4.79 30.38 11.91
CA PRO A 295 4.32 30.97 13.16
C PRO A 295 5.43 31.62 13.98
N ASN A 296 6.68 31.13 13.89
CA ASN A 296 7.77 31.57 14.77
C ASN A 296 9.00 32.10 14.01
N PRO A 297 8.88 33.20 13.25
CA PRO A 297 9.98 33.77 12.46
C PRO A 297 11.14 34.26 13.35
N SER A 298 12.38 34.11 12.90
CA SER A 298 13.59 34.56 13.58
C SER A 298 14.40 35.52 12.71
N ALA A 299 14.69 36.73 13.25
CA ALA A 299 15.54 37.71 12.57
C ALA A 299 16.97 37.20 12.37
N ALA A 300 17.55 36.55 13.38
CA ALA A 300 18.89 35.97 13.32
C ALA A 300 19.00 34.84 12.27
N VAL A 301 17.97 33.99 12.16
CA VAL A 301 17.94 32.94 11.12
C VAL A 301 17.79 33.56 9.73
N ARG A 302 16.96 34.60 9.60
CA ARG A 302 16.78 35.34 8.34
C ARG A 302 18.09 35.97 7.85
N GLU A 303 18.86 36.58 8.74
CA GLU A 303 20.17 37.14 8.42
C GLU A 303 21.18 36.07 8.03
N ALA A 304 21.22 34.94 8.75
CA ALA A 304 22.22 33.89 8.53
C ALA A 304 21.92 32.97 7.33
N THR A 305 20.63 32.75 7.02
CA THR A 305 20.18 31.72 6.08
C THR A 305 19.25 32.23 4.99
N GLY A 306 18.74 33.46 5.08
CA GLY A 306 17.81 34.02 4.10
C GLY A 306 16.34 33.62 4.29
N THR A 307 16.01 32.79 5.29
CA THR A 307 14.63 32.36 5.60
C THR A 307 14.27 32.69 7.06
N PRO A 308 13.00 33.04 7.38
CA PRO A 308 12.59 33.31 8.75
C PRO A 308 12.63 32.09 9.68
N SER A 309 12.48 30.86 9.17
CA SER A 309 12.49 29.63 9.97
C SER A 309 12.80 28.44 9.06
N VAL A 310 13.94 27.75 9.25
CA VAL A 310 14.28 26.60 8.41
C VAL A 310 13.34 25.41 8.69
N ALA A 311 13.19 25.03 9.97
CA ALA A 311 12.43 23.83 10.34
C ALA A 311 10.95 23.93 9.96
N GLU A 312 10.26 25.00 10.36
CA GLU A 312 8.82 25.14 10.09
C GLU A 312 8.55 25.35 8.59
N ALA A 313 9.33 26.21 7.92
CA ALA A 313 9.12 26.45 6.49
C ALA A 313 9.38 25.20 5.65
N ALA A 314 10.43 24.44 5.97
CA ALA A 314 10.77 23.22 5.26
C ALA A 314 9.70 22.14 5.49
N ALA A 315 9.22 21.96 6.72
CA ALA A 315 8.14 21.02 7.03
C ALA A 315 6.86 21.37 6.26
N LEU A 316 6.45 22.64 6.29
CA LEU A 316 5.24 23.12 5.61
C LEU A 316 5.33 23.02 4.10
N LEU A 317 6.47 23.43 3.51
CA LEU A 317 6.65 23.39 2.05
C LEU A 317 6.62 21.95 1.53
N ALA A 318 7.36 21.04 2.16
CA ALA A 318 7.34 19.63 1.81
C ALA A 318 5.96 18.99 2.04
N ALA A 319 5.24 19.36 3.11
CA ALA A 319 3.88 18.90 3.33
C ALA A 319 2.93 19.38 2.21
N ARG A 320 3.04 20.63 1.74
CA ARG A 320 2.22 21.15 0.63
C ARG A 320 2.47 20.36 -0.66
N GLU A 321 3.73 20.07 -0.97
CA GLU A 321 4.10 19.27 -2.14
C GLU A 321 3.52 17.85 -2.06
N HIS A 322 3.65 17.20 -0.90
CA HIS A 322 3.08 15.86 -0.69
C HIS A 322 1.55 15.83 -0.71
N ALA A 323 0.89 16.90 -0.26
CA ALA A 323 -0.57 16.99 -0.24
C ALA A 323 -1.17 17.22 -1.64
N GLY A 324 -0.41 17.81 -2.57
CA GLY A 324 -0.87 18.14 -3.92
C GLY A 324 -2.12 19.03 -3.92
N GLY A 325 -2.20 19.98 -2.99
CA GLY A 325 -3.38 20.81 -2.73
C GLY A 325 -4.36 20.26 -1.69
N GLY A 326 -4.03 19.15 -1.02
CA GLY A 326 -4.77 18.63 0.14
C GLY A 326 -4.55 19.43 1.42
N ARG A 327 -5.31 19.11 2.47
CA ARG A 327 -5.16 19.73 3.79
C ARG A 327 -3.82 19.35 4.41
N ILE A 328 -3.13 20.35 4.95
CA ILE A 328 -1.94 20.17 5.79
C ILE A 328 -2.12 20.94 7.10
N GLU A 329 -1.34 20.58 8.11
CA GLU A 329 -1.33 21.26 9.41
C GLU A 329 0.06 21.21 10.02
N LEU A 330 0.57 22.32 10.54
CA LEU A 330 1.75 22.32 11.39
C LEU A 330 1.33 21.81 12.77
N ILE A 331 1.52 20.52 13.01
CA ILE A 331 1.04 19.86 14.24
C ILE A 331 2.00 20.04 15.41
N VAL A 332 3.27 20.36 15.12
CA VAL A 332 4.30 20.69 16.11
C VAL A 332 5.10 21.88 15.58
N GLU A 333 4.98 23.02 16.27
CA GLU A 333 5.80 24.20 16.06
C GLU A 333 7.28 23.93 16.41
N LYS A 334 8.16 24.88 16.12
CA LYS A 334 9.61 24.65 16.30
C LYS A 334 9.96 24.21 17.73
N ILE A 335 10.61 23.06 17.83
CA ILE A 335 11.28 22.56 19.03
C ILE A 335 12.77 22.85 18.89
N VAL A 336 13.32 23.63 19.83
CA VAL A 336 14.75 23.93 19.87
C VAL A 336 15.45 22.95 20.82
N GLY A 337 16.44 22.24 20.29
CA GLY A 337 17.36 21.37 21.04
C GLY A 337 18.78 21.94 21.07
N ASP A 338 19.77 21.08 21.29
CA ASP A 338 21.18 21.48 21.22
C ASP A 338 21.59 21.72 19.77
N ASN A 339 21.62 22.99 19.35
CA ASN A 339 22.02 23.41 18.01
C ASN A 339 21.18 22.85 16.85
N VAL A 340 20.07 22.19 17.16
CA VAL A 340 19.07 21.64 16.22
C VAL A 340 17.72 22.28 16.52
N THR A 341 16.91 22.45 15.49
CA THR A 341 15.51 22.82 15.58
C THR A 341 14.71 21.88 14.70
N VAL A 342 13.64 21.30 15.23
CA VAL A 342 12.73 20.44 14.46
C VAL A 342 11.32 21.01 14.49
N ALA A 343 10.54 20.75 13.45
CA ALA A 343 9.10 21.03 13.40
C ALA A 343 8.42 19.91 12.61
N ALA A 344 7.14 19.63 12.89
CA ALA A 344 6.41 18.57 12.20
C ALA A 344 5.11 19.09 11.59
N ALA A 345 4.93 18.82 10.30
CA ALA A 345 3.69 19.07 9.59
C ALA A 345 3.03 17.74 9.23
N ARG A 346 1.70 17.67 9.32
CA ARG A 346 0.89 16.53 8.92
C ARG A 346 0.25 16.78 7.57
N VAL A 347 0.30 15.77 6.71
CA VAL A 347 -0.45 15.70 5.45
C VAL A 347 -1.67 14.82 5.70
N TYR A 348 -2.86 15.40 5.52
CA TYR A 348 -4.11 14.65 5.66
C TYR A 348 -4.45 13.90 4.37
N PRO A 349 -5.07 12.69 4.47
CA PRO A 349 -5.53 11.99 3.29
C PRO A 349 -6.61 12.80 2.56
N ARG A 350 -6.67 12.61 1.25
CA ARG A 350 -7.73 13.16 0.40
C ARG A 350 -8.73 12.06 0.10
N GLY A 351 -10.01 12.45 0.02
CA GLY A 351 -11.03 11.63 -0.60
C GLY A 351 -10.62 11.14 -1.98
N ARG A 352 -11.06 9.96 -2.39
CA ARG A 352 -10.73 9.40 -3.70
C ARG A 352 -11.99 9.17 -4.51
N LEU A 353 -12.02 9.75 -5.71
CA LEU A 353 -13.08 9.55 -6.69
C LEU A 353 -12.46 9.03 -7.99
N ALA A 354 -12.89 7.85 -8.43
CA ALA A 354 -12.53 7.30 -9.72
C ALA A 354 -13.72 7.35 -10.67
N VAL A 355 -13.57 7.99 -11.82
CA VAL A 355 -14.53 7.90 -12.93
C VAL A 355 -14.08 6.73 -13.80
N VAL A 356 -14.92 5.70 -13.89
CA VAL A 356 -14.58 4.45 -14.58
C VAL A 356 -15.54 4.24 -15.75
N GLY A 357 -15.01 4.38 -16.96
CA GLY A 357 -15.64 3.93 -18.18
C GLY A 357 -15.49 2.42 -18.34
N LEU A 358 -16.59 1.68 -18.43
CA LEU A 358 -16.53 0.23 -18.70
C LEU A 358 -16.44 -0.11 -20.18
N GLY A 359 -16.83 0.81 -21.06
CA GLY A 359 -17.01 0.57 -22.48
C GLY A 359 -18.31 -0.21 -22.79
N PRO A 360 -18.76 -0.21 -24.06
CA PRO A 360 -19.86 -1.04 -24.52
C PRO A 360 -19.47 -2.52 -24.70
N GLY A 361 -18.16 -2.82 -24.75
CA GLY A 361 -17.62 -4.13 -25.07
C GLY A 361 -17.78 -5.19 -23.97
N PRO A 362 -17.39 -6.44 -24.27
CA PRO A 362 -17.43 -7.55 -23.32
C PRO A 362 -16.46 -7.37 -22.13
N ALA A 363 -16.67 -8.16 -21.08
CA ALA A 363 -15.97 -8.01 -19.80
C ALA A 363 -14.45 -8.24 -19.87
N ASP A 364 -13.98 -9.01 -20.85
CA ASP A 364 -12.57 -9.29 -21.13
C ASP A 364 -11.81 -8.10 -21.71
N LEU A 365 -12.50 -7.04 -22.15
CA LEU A 365 -11.90 -5.77 -22.55
C LEU A 365 -11.80 -4.76 -21.41
N ARG A 366 -12.21 -5.13 -20.20
CA ARG A 366 -12.06 -4.27 -19.03
C ARG A 366 -10.58 -4.09 -18.69
N THR A 367 -10.16 -2.85 -18.52
CA THR A 367 -8.76 -2.58 -18.20
C THR A 367 -8.43 -3.01 -16.77
N PRO A 368 -7.21 -3.53 -16.50
CA PRO A 368 -6.78 -3.85 -15.13
C PRO A 368 -6.88 -2.65 -14.18
N ARG A 369 -6.73 -1.43 -14.69
CA ARG A 369 -6.89 -0.21 -13.90
C ARG A 369 -8.34 0.00 -13.45
N ALA A 370 -9.34 -0.28 -14.29
CA ALA A 370 -10.75 -0.17 -13.92
C ALA A 370 -11.10 -1.14 -12.79
N GLU A 371 -10.65 -2.39 -12.90
CA GLU A 371 -10.84 -3.40 -11.85
C GLU A 371 -10.17 -2.99 -10.53
N ALA A 372 -8.96 -2.46 -10.60
CA ALA A 372 -8.22 -2.02 -9.43
C ALA A 372 -8.85 -0.79 -8.73
N GLU A 373 -9.60 0.05 -9.42
CA GLU A 373 -10.39 1.13 -8.79
C GLU A 373 -11.71 0.59 -8.19
N LEU A 374 -12.39 -0.34 -8.90
CA LEU A 374 -13.59 -1.01 -8.39
C LEU A 374 -13.32 -1.79 -7.09
N LEU A 375 -12.18 -2.50 -7.03
CA LEU A 375 -11.75 -3.21 -5.84
C LEU A 375 -11.44 -2.25 -4.67
N ARG A 376 -11.00 -1.02 -4.94
CA ARG A 376 -10.71 -0.04 -3.87
C ARG A 376 -11.94 0.70 -3.38
N ALA A 377 -13.08 0.56 -4.05
CA ALA A 377 -14.26 1.36 -3.78
C ALA A 377 -14.98 0.93 -2.51
N ALA A 378 -15.23 1.89 -1.62
CA ALA A 378 -16.22 1.78 -0.55
C ALA A 378 -17.64 2.02 -1.07
N ALA A 379 -17.78 2.84 -2.12
CA ALA A 379 -19.05 3.08 -2.80
C ALA A 379 -18.89 3.11 -4.32
N VAL A 380 -19.86 2.55 -5.03
CA VAL A 380 -19.92 2.52 -6.50
C VAL A 380 -21.27 3.08 -6.93
N ILE A 381 -21.23 4.17 -7.70
CA ILE A 381 -22.40 4.88 -8.18
C ILE A 381 -22.47 4.68 -9.68
N GLY A 382 -23.61 4.25 -10.22
CA GLY A 382 -23.72 3.99 -11.65
C GLY A 382 -25.12 3.57 -12.08
N PRO A 383 -25.42 3.56 -13.38
CA PRO A 383 -26.68 3.01 -13.87
C PRO A 383 -26.74 1.49 -13.62
N SER A 384 -27.95 0.98 -13.31
CA SER A 384 -28.20 -0.42 -12.92
C SER A 384 -27.56 -1.45 -13.85
N ARG A 385 -27.55 -1.17 -15.16
CA ARG A 385 -26.90 -2.03 -16.17
C ARG A 385 -25.41 -2.20 -15.87
N LEU A 386 -24.68 -1.10 -15.64
CA LEU A 386 -23.23 -1.14 -15.40
C LEU A 386 -22.90 -1.71 -14.03
N LEU A 387 -23.70 -1.39 -13.01
CA LEU A 387 -23.59 -2.01 -11.69
C LEU A 387 -23.71 -3.54 -11.77
N GLY A 388 -24.64 -4.05 -12.58
CA GLY A 388 -24.79 -5.48 -12.83
C GLY A 388 -23.53 -6.13 -13.44
N GLN A 389 -22.82 -5.43 -14.32
CA GLN A 389 -21.61 -5.94 -14.98
C GLN A 389 -20.38 -6.02 -14.07
N VAL A 390 -20.34 -5.25 -12.98
CA VAL A 390 -19.19 -5.20 -12.06
C VAL A 390 -19.49 -5.81 -10.70
N ARG A 391 -20.71 -6.32 -10.47
CA ARG A 391 -21.15 -6.87 -9.18
C ARG A 391 -20.21 -7.96 -8.64
N HIS A 392 -19.61 -8.75 -9.51
CA HIS A 392 -18.68 -9.82 -9.14
C HIS A 392 -17.27 -9.32 -8.81
N LEU A 393 -16.94 -8.05 -9.10
CA LEU A 393 -15.64 -7.44 -8.81
C LEU A 393 -15.64 -6.59 -7.55
N ILE A 394 -16.78 -6.06 -7.14
CA ILE A 394 -16.86 -5.18 -5.97
C ILE A 394 -16.86 -6.00 -4.68
N ARG A 395 -16.22 -5.48 -3.63
CA ARG A 395 -16.08 -6.20 -2.36
C ARG A 395 -17.43 -6.36 -1.66
N PRO A 396 -17.62 -7.44 -0.88
CA PRO A 396 -18.67 -7.46 0.13
C PRO A 396 -18.57 -6.21 1.02
N GLY A 397 -19.70 -5.54 1.26
CA GLY A 397 -19.75 -4.28 2.01
C GLY A 397 -19.67 -3.01 1.14
N THR A 398 -19.30 -3.10 -0.15
CA THR A 398 -19.33 -1.94 -1.06
C THR A 398 -20.77 -1.46 -1.25
N ARG A 399 -21.00 -0.16 -1.04
CA ARG A 399 -22.31 0.47 -1.24
C ARG A 399 -22.54 0.72 -2.73
N ALA A 400 -23.56 0.09 -3.32
CA ALA A 400 -23.94 0.32 -4.72
C ALA A 400 -25.14 1.28 -4.80
N GLU A 401 -24.96 2.45 -5.45
CA GLU A 401 -26.02 3.45 -5.64
C GLU A 401 -26.41 3.53 -7.13
N ASN A 402 -27.69 3.25 -7.44
CA ASN A 402 -28.20 3.34 -8.82
C ASN A 402 -28.47 4.80 -9.23
N ILE A 403 -27.99 5.20 -10.41
CA ILE A 403 -28.31 6.50 -11.01
C ILE A 403 -29.68 6.41 -11.72
N ILE A 404 -30.57 7.33 -11.38
CA ILE A 404 -31.83 7.53 -12.09
C ILE A 404 -31.53 8.23 -13.43
N PRO A 405 -32.07 7.78 -14.57
CA PRO A 405 -31.88 8.46 -15.85
C PRO A 405 -32.21 9.96 -15.77
N GLY A 406 -31.31 10.82 -16.28
CA GLY A 406 -31.46 12.29 -16.20
C GLY A 406 -30.94 12.91 -14.90
N ALA A 407 -30.43 12.12 -13.95
CA ALA A 407 -29.85 12.58 -12.69
C ALA A 407 -28.31 12.49 -12.67
N GLU A 408 -27.65 12.45 -13.83
CA GLU A 408 -26.20 12.24 -13.96
C GLU A 408 -25.39 13.36 -13.28
N ALA A 409 -25.87 14.62 -13.35
CA ALA A 409 -25.24 15.74 -12.66
C ALA A 409 -25.33 15.59 -11.13
N ALA A 410 -26.50 15.20 -10.62
CA ALA A 410 -26.70 14.98 -9.18
C ALA A 410 -25.88 13.77 -8.68
N ALA A 411 -25.70 12.74 -9.51
CA ALA A 411 -24.84 11.61 -9.21
C ALA A 411 -23.36 12.02 -9.11
N ALA A 412 -22.90 12.93 -9.97
CA ALA A 412 -21.55 13.49 -9.87
C ALA A 412 -21.36 14.31 -8.58
N ASP A 413 -22.32 15.19 -8.24
CA ASP A 413 -22.29 15.96 -6.98
C ASP A 413 -22.29 15.03 -5.76
N ARG A 414 -23.09 13.95 -5.79
CA ARG A 414 -23.13 12.91 -4.75
C ARG A 414 -21.79 12.18 -4.62
N ALA A 415 -21.17 11.81 -5.74
CA ALA A 415 -19.87 11.13 -5.74
C ALA A 415 -18.77 12.00 -5.13
N VAL A 416 -18.74 13.29 -5.50
CA VAL A 416 -17.83 14.29 -4.94
C VAL A 416 -18.05 14.47 -3.44
N ALA A 417 -19.31 14.55 -2.99
CA ALA A 417 -19.63 14.70 -1.57
C ALA A 417 -19.19 13.49 -0.72
N LEU A 418 -19.42 12.27 -1.22
CA LEU A 418 -18.97 11.05 -0.54
C LEU A 418 -17.44 10.96 -0.50
N ALA A 419 -16.76 11.30 -1.59
CA ALA A 419 -15.31 11.35 -1.62
C ALA A 419 -14.79 12.41 -0.62
N ALA A 420 -15.36 13.62 -0.61
CA ALA A 420 -15.01 14.68 0.34
C ALA A 420 -15.23 14.32 1.81
N ALA A 421 -16.20 13.45 2.09
CA ALA A 421 -16.40 12.90 3.43
C ALA A 421 -15.31 11.88 3.84
N GLY A 422 -14.38 11.53 2.94
CA GLY A 422 -13.26 10.61 3.17
C GLY A 422 -13.49 9.21 2.60
N SER A 423 -14.48 9.00 1.73
CA SER A 423 -14.72 7.67 1.11
C SER A 423 -13.89 7.47 -0.17
N SER A 424 -13.56 6.21 -0.49
CA SER A 424 -13.18 5.84 -1.85
C SER A 424 -14.42 5.53 -2.68
N VAL A 425 -14.63 6.28 -3.76
CA VAL A 425 -15.85 6.25 -4.57
C VAL A 425 -15.49 5.96 -6.03
N VAL A 426 -16.28 5.11 -6.68
CA VAL A 426 -16.26 4.94 -8.13
C VAL A 426 -17.56 5.47 -8.72
N LEU A 427 -17.47 6.34 -9.72
CA LEU A 427 -18.58 6.73 -10.58
C LEU A 427 -18.45 5.97 -11.91
N LEU A 428 -19.39 5.07 -12.18
CA LEU A 428 -19.43 4.29 -13.40
C LEU A 428 -20.12 5.08 -14.51
N ASP A 429 -19.50 5.01 -15.68
CA ASP A 429 -20.04 5.49 -16.92
C ASP A 429 -19.69 4.52 -18.05
N THR A 430 -20.32 4.72 -19.21
CA THR A 430 -20.04 3.91 -20.39
C THR A 430 -18.67 4.27 -20.97
N THR A 431 -18.34 5.56 -21.09
CA THR A 431 -17.06 6.00 -21.67
C THR A 431 -16.10 6.54 -20.62
N GLY A 432 -16.63 7.15 -19.56
CA GLY A 432 -15.86 7.83 -18.53
C GLY A 432 -15.53 9.28 -18.86
N VAL A 433 -15.78 9.75 -20.10
CA VAL A 433 -15.42 11.11 -20.54
C VAL A 433 -16.47 12.11 -20.08
N GLU A 434 -17.75 11.91 -20.39
CA GLU A 434 -18.79 12.86 -19.97
C GLU A 434 -18.96 12.89 -18.45
N ALA A 435 -18.80 11.73 -17.80
CA ALA A 435 -18.81 11.66 -16.34
C ALA A 435 -17.63 12.43 -15.73
N HIS A 436 -16.45 12.42 -16.36
CA HIS A 436 -15.31 13.22 -15.93
C HIS A 436 -15.63 14.71 -15.95
N ASP A 437 -16.18 15.23 -17.05
CA ASP A 437 -16.52 16.66 -17.17
C ASP A 437 -17.53 17.10 -16.11
N ARG A 438 -18.56 16.28 -15.83
CA ARG A 438 -19.54 16.54 -14.77
C ARG A 438 -18.89 16.53 -13.38
N VAL A 439 -17.99 15.59 -13.13
CA VAL A 439 -17.24 15.52 -11.86
C VAL A 439 -16.32 16.72 -11.71
N MET A 440 -15.59 17.13 -12.74
CA MET A 440 -14.74 18.32 -12.69
C MET A 440 -15.55 19.58 -12.39
N ALA A 441 -16.73 19.73 -13.01
CA ALA A 441 -17.65 20.82 -12.70
C ALA A 441 -18.12 20.79 -11.23
N ALA A 442 -18.42 19.60 -10.70
CA ALA A 442 -18.83 19.43 -9.30
C ALA A 442 -17.68 19.73 -8.31
N VAL A 443 -16.48 19.24 -8.58
CA VAL A 443 -15.27 19.53 -7.77
C VAL A 443 -15.02 21.03 -7.71
N ASN A 444 -15.00 21.70 -8.86
CA ASN A 444 -14.77 23.15 -8.94
C ASN A 444 -15.81 23.98 -8.17
N ARG A 445 -17.08 23.54 -8.14
CA ARG A 445 -18.14 24.19 -7.34
C ARG A 445 -17.97 23.98 -5.83
N SER A 446 -17.41 22.84 -5.43
CA SER A 446 -17.34 22.41 -4.03
C SER A 446 -16.09 22.91 -3.27
N GLU A 447 -15.10 23.45 -4.00
CA GLU A 447 -13.77 23.80 -3.48
C GLU A 447 -13.07 22.66 -2.71
N GLN A 448 -13.47 21.41 -2.95
CA GLN A 448 -12.93 20.23 -2.27
C GLN A 448 -11.65 19.76 -2.95
N SER A 449 -10.68 19.39 -2.13
CA SER A 449 -9.43 18.79 -2.60
C SER A 449 -9.51 17.26 -2.56
N LEU A 450 -9.71 16.64 -3.73
CA LEU A 450 -9.92 15.20 -3.89
C LEU A 450 -8.90 14.59 -4.84
N THR A 451 -8.54 13.33 -4.63
CA THR A 451 -7.81 12.53 -5.61
C THR A 451 -8.80 12.06 -6.67
N LEU A 452 -8.77 12.68 -7.85
CA LEU A 452 -9.57 12.27 -9.00
C LEU A 452 -8.75 11.36 -9.91
N VAL A 453 -9.29 10.18 -10.22
CA VAL A 453 -8.76 9.24 -11.21
C VAL A 453 -9.78 9.10 -12.33
N THR A 454 -9.32 9.01 -13.57
CA THR A 454 -10.21 8.73 -14.71
C THR A 454 -9.65 7.56 -15.49
N VAL A 455 -10.48 6.54 -15.66
CA VAL A 455 -10.16 5.32 -16.40
C VAL A 455 -11.10 5.28 -17.61
N PRO A 456 -10.60 5.47 -18.83
CA PRO A 456 -11.44 5.45 -20.02
C PRO A 456 -11.94 4.03 -20.33
N GLY A 457 -13.14 3.93 -20.88
CA GLY A 457 -13.70 2.68 -21.39
C GLY A 457 -13.19 2.34 -22.79
N LEU A 458 -13.03 1.05 -23.07
CA LEU A 458 -12.67 0.57 -24.41
C LEU A 458 -13.94 0.30 -25.22
N ALA A 459 -14.02 0.88 -26.41
CA ALA A 459 -15.08 0.60 -27.37
C ALA A 459 -14.65 -0.49 -28.35
N THR A 460 -15.58 -1.40 -28.66
CA THR A 460 -15.48 -2.27 -29.83
C THR A 460 -16.36 -1.70 -30.92
N GLU A 461 -15.76 -1.24 -32.02
CA GLU A 461 -16.49 -1.17 -33.29
C GLU A 461 -16.76 -2.61 -33.75
N GLU A 462 -17.95 -3.13 -33.50
CA GLU A 462 -18.48 -4.09 -34.46
C GLU A 462 -18.86 -3.26 -35.69
N LEU A 463 -18.02 -3.33 -36.73
CA LEU A 463 -18.46 -3.04 -38.10
C LEU A 463 -19.59 -4.03 -38.39
N SER A 464 -20.82 -3.68 -38.01
CA SER A 464 -22.00 -4.30 -38.59
C SER A 464 -21.94 -3.96 -40.07
N GLY A 465 -21.41 -4.90 -40.86
CA GLY A 465 -21.38 -4.77 -42.31
C GLY A 465 -22.78 -4.42 -42.76
N GLU A 466 -22.91 -3.27 -43.41
CA GLU A 466 -24.05 -2.98 -44.26
C GLU A 466 -24.11 -4.12 -45.28
N SER A 467 -25.07 -5.03 -45.09
CA SER A 467 -25.43 -5.99 -46.14
C SER A 467 -26.14 -5.19 -47.23
N GLU A 468 -25.43 -5.01 -48.36
CA GLU A 468 -25.93 -4.48 -49.63
C GLU A 468 -27.25 -5.09 -50.10
#